data_AF-A0A5Y2DUQ9-F1
#
_entry.id   AF-A0A5Y2DUQ9-F1
#
_cell.length_a   1.000
_cell.length_b   1.000
_cell.length_c   1.000
_cell.angle_alpha   90.00
_cell.angle_beta   90.00
_cell.angle_gamma   90.00
#
_symmetry.space_group_name_H-M   'P 1'
#
loop_
_entity.id
_entity.type
_entity.pdbx_description
1 polymer ?
#
loop_
_entity_poly.entity_id
_entity_poly.type
_entity_poly.pdbx_seq_one_letter_code
_entity_poly.pdbx_strand_id
1 'polypeptide(L)'
;SSGILYEVDARLRPSGAAGMLVTSADAFADYQQHEAWTWEHQALVRARVVYGDPQLTSQFDAVRRTIMTTARDGKTLQTEVREMREKMRAHLGNKHRDRFDIKADEGGITDIEFIAQYLVLRYAHEKPKLTRWSDNVRILELLAQNGIMDEHEAQALTVAYTTLRDELHHLALQELPGHVAQTCFSKERALVQASWRKWLVAV
;
A
#
# COMPACT_ATOMS: atom_id res chain seq x y z
N SER A 1 27.83 -11.12 -21.95
CA SER A 1 27.27 -9.89 -21.37
C SER A 1 26.48 -10.31 -20.14
N SER A 2 26.70 -9.68 -18.98
CA SER A 2 26.11 -10.10 -17.69
C SER A 2 24.73 -9.49 -17.41
N GLY A 3 24.06 -8.95 -18.43
CA GLY A 3 22.75 -8.32 -18.30
C GLY A 3 22.80 -6.92 -17.64
N ILE A 4 21.63 -6.44 -17.22
CA ILE A 4 21.45 -5.19 -16.47
C ILE A 4 21.49 -5.44 -14.95
N LEU A 5 21.70 -4.40 -14.15
CA LEU A 5 21.71 -4.54 -12.69
C LEU A 5 20.28 -4.58 -12.11
N TYR A 6 19.49 -3.52 -12.32
CA TYR A 6 18.08 -3.44 -11.95
C TYR A 6 17.31 -2.60 -12.97
N GLU A 7 16.05 -2.97 -13.21
CA GLU A 7 15.06 -2.06 -13.77
C GLU A 7 14.64 -1.06 -12.68
N VAL A 8 14.73 0.24 -12.98
CA VAL A 8 14.39 1.32 -12.03
C VAL A 8 13.17 2.08 -12.53
N ASP A 9 12.10 2.07 -11.74
CA ASP A 9 10.87 2.81 -12.03
C ASP A 9 10.78 4.10 -11.20
N ALA A 10 11.04 5.24 -11.85
CA ALA A 10 10.98 6.57 -11.26
C ALA A 10 9.63 7.30 -11.51
N ARG A 11 8.56 6.60 -11.91
CA ARG A 11 7.28 7.21 -12.29
C ARG A 11 6.45 7.77 -11.13
N LEU A 12 6.79 7.44 -9.88
CA LEU A 12 6.11 7.94 -8.68
C LEU A 12 6.69 9.25 -8.12
N ARG A 13 7.63 9.89 -8.83
CA ARG A 13 8.14 11.22 -8.46
C ARG A 13 7.09 12.31 -8.76
N PRO A 14 7.19 13.51 -8.17
CA PRO A 14 6.30 14.64 -8.48
C PRO A 14 6.11 14.85 -9.97
N SER A 15 4.85 14.96 -10.42
CA SER A 15 4.45 15.10 -11.84
C SER A 15 4.86 13.91 -12.75
N GLY A 16 5.18 12.76 -12.15
CA GLY A 16 5.46 11.50 -12.84
C GLY A 16 6.56 11.63 -13.90
N ALA A 17 6.32 11.06 -15.09
CA ALA A 17 7.28 11.07 -16.19
C ALA A 17 7.60 12.48 -16.72
N ALA A 18 6.70 13.45 -16.53
CA ALA A 18 6.87 14.83 -16.97
C ALA A 18 7.64 15.70 -15.96
N GLY A 19 7.79 15.24 -14.71
CA GLY A 19 8.51 15.96 -13.66
C GLY A 19 10.02 15.79 -13.74
N MET A 20 10.73 16.70 -13.07
CA MET A 20 12.18 16.64 -12.87
C MET A 20 12.57 15.30 -12.23
N LEU A 21 13.71 14.76 -12.63
CA LEU A 21 14.19 13.48 -12.09
C LEU A 21 14.57 13.57 -10.60
N VAL A 22 15.01 14.76 -10.16
CA VAL A 22 15.37 15.07 -8.79
C VAL A 22 14.62 16.32 -8.35
N THR A 23 14.15 16.33 -7.11
CA THR A 23 13.40 17.43 -6.51
C THR A 23 14.05 17.79 -5.17
N SER A 24 14.09 19.09 -4.82
CA SER A 24 14.50 19.50 -3.47
C SER A 24 13.48 19.02 -2.44
N ALA A 25 13.90 18.86 -1.18
CA ALA A 25 12.98 18.46 -0.11
C ALA A 25 11.82 19.46 0.07
N ASP A 26 12.09 20.76 -0.08
CA ASP A 26 11.06 21.81 0.03
C ASP A 26 10.05 21.74 -1.12
N ALA A 27 10.51 21.58 -2.36
CA ALA A 27 9.60 21.45 -3.51
C ALA A 27 8.81 20.13 -3.46
N PHE A 28 9.40 19.06 -2.93
CA PHE A 28 8.69 17.81 -2.67
C PHE A 28 7.59 18.01 -1.62
N ALA A 29 7.87 18.74 -0.53
CA ALA A 29 6.89 19.05 0.50
C ALA A 29 5.73 19.88 -0.05
N ASP A 30 6.04 20.93 -0.80
CA ASP A 30 5.05 21.82 -1.42
C ASP A 30 4.13 21.05 -2.38
N TYR A 31 4.71 20.24 -3.27
CA TYR A 31 3.95 19.38 -4.18
C TYR A 31 3.01 18.42 -3.43
N GLN A 32 3.52 17.76 -2.39
CA GLN A 32 2.71 16.80 -1.62
C GLN A 32 1.56 17.47 -0.87
N GLN A 33 1.69 18.74 -0.48
CA GLN A 33 0.65 19.49 0.23
C GLN A 33 -0.41 20.06 -0.70
N HIS A 34 -0.02 20.52 -1.90
CA HIS A 34 -0.88 21.36 -2.73
C HIS A 34 -1.33 20.69 -4.04
N GLU A 35 -0.58 19.73 -4.57
CA GLU A 35 -0.81 19.17 -5.90
C GLU A 35 -1.05 17.66 -5.91
N ALA A 36 -0.48 16.93 -4.96
CA ALA A 36 -0.52 15.47 -4.96
C ALA A 36 -1.94 14.91 -4.75
N TRP A 37 -2.29 13.90 -5.53
CA TRP A 37 -3.56 13.19 -5.42
C TRP A 37 -3.56 12.20 -4.25
N THR A 38 -4.74 11.79 -3.79
CA THR A 38 -4.90 10.78 -2.73
C THR A 38 -4.13 9.48 -3.02
N TRP A 39 -4.06 9.03 -4.28
CA TRP A 39 -3.32 7.82 -4.65
C TRP A 39 -1.80 8.00 -4.50
N GLU A 40 -1.28 9.23 -4.63
CA GLU A 40 0.13 9.54 -4.37
C GLU A 40 0.41 9.52 -2.87
N HIS A 41 -0.51 10.03 -2.05
CA HIS A 41 -0.42 9.89 -0.60
C HIS A 41 -0.49 8.42 -0.17
N GLN A 42 -1.31 7.58 -0.83
CA GLN A 42 -1.30 6.13 -0.61
C GLN A 42 0.06 5.51 -0.92
N ALA A 43 0.69 5.89 -2.04
CA ALA A 43 2.04 5.44 -2.37
C ALA A 43 3.08 5.92 -1.32
N LEU A 44 2.93 7.16 -0.84
CA LEU A 44 3.80 7.76 0.16
C LEU A 44 3.75 7.05 1.53
N VAL A 45 2.63 6.38 1.87
CA VAL A 45 2.57 5.50 3.06
C VAL A 45 3.70 4.47 3.04
N ARG A 46 4.04 3.93 1.87
CA ARG A 46 5.07 2.89 1.72
C ARG A 46 6.49 3.43 1.56
N ALA A 47 6.62 4.71 1.23
CA ALA A 47 7.91 5.33 0.99
C ALA A 47 8.74 5.48 2.28
N ARG A 48 10.05 5.32 2.13
CA ARG A 48 11.07 5.56 3.17
C ARG A 48 12.39 5.88 2.49
N VAL A 49 13.28 6.58 3.19
CA VAL A 49 14.64 6.80 2.72
C VAL A 49 15.39 5.46 2.70
N VAL A 50 16.08 5.18 1.59
CA VAL A 50 16.96 4.02 1.41
C VAL A 50 18.43 4.43 1.25
N TYR A 51 18.68 5.70 0.95
CA TYR A 51 20.00 6.32 0.86
C TYR A 51 19.86 7.83 1.09
N GLY A 52 20.73 8.39 1.93
CA GLY A 52 20.72 9.81 2.27
C GLY A 52 21.48 10.06 3.57
N ASP A 53 21.94 11.29 3.77
CA ASP A 53 22.52 11.69 5.05
C ASP A 53 21.43 11.89 6.14
N PRO A 54 21.81 12.05 7.42
CA PRO A 54 20.83 12.21 8.51
C PRO A 54 19.94 13.45 8.38
N GLN A 55 20.45 14.53 7.76
CA GLN A 55 19.70 15.78 7.60
C GLN A 55 18.58 15.58 6.57
N LEU A 56 18.91 15.05 5.39
CA LEU A 56 17.93 14.76 4.34
C LEU A 56 16.91 13.70 4.79
N THR A 57 17.37 12.69 5.53
CA THR A 57 16.49 11.66 6.09
C THR A 57 15.45 12.28 7.04
N SER A 58 15.91 13.14 7.95
CA SER A 58 15.02 13.82 8.90
C SER A 58 14.03 14.75 8.21
N GLN A 59 14.45 15.45 7.14
CA GLN A 59 13.58 16.30 6.34
C GLN A 59 12.48 15.49 5.64
N PHE A 60 12.83 14.40 4.96
CA PHE A 60 11.85 13.53 4.30
C PHE A 60 10.85 12.94 5.30
N ASP A 61 11.35 12.42 6.43
CA ASP A 61 10.49 11.80 7.45
C ASP A 61 9.51 12.80 8.05
N ALA A 62 9.94 14.05 8.27
CA ALA A 62 9.07 15.13 8.72
C ALA A 62 7.99 15.47 7.69
N VAL A 63 8.35 15.60 6.41
CA VAL A 63 7.38 15.86 5.32
C VAL A 63 6.37 14.73 5.23
N ARG A 64 6.83 13.47 5.11
CA ARG A 64 5.95 12.30 5.05
C ARG A 64 5.01 12.26 6.25
N ARG A 65 5.52 12.49 7.47
CA ARG A 65 4.70 12.51 8.67
C ARG A 65 3.61 13.57 8.59
N THR A 66 3.95 14.81 8.19
CA THR A 66 2.98 15.89 8.00
C THR A 66 1.85 15.46 7.08
N ILE A 67 2.17 14.94 5.89
CA ILE A 67 1.17 14.49 4.90
C ILE A 67 0.29 13.35 5.43
N MET A 68 0.88 12.36 6.10
CA MET A 68 0.10 11.26 6.68
C MET A 68 -0.88 11.79 7.74
N THR A 69 -0.46 12.75 8.56
CA THR A 69 -1.28 13.32 9.64
C THR A 69 -2.23 14.45 9.22
N THR A 70 -2.35 14.76 7.93
CA THR A 70 -3.37 15.69 7.42
C THR A 70 -4.77 15.15 7.71
N ALA A 71 -5.64 15.98 8.27
CA ALA A 71 -7.04 15.61 8.51
C ALA A 71 -7.77 15.40 7.17
N ARG A 72 -8.54 14.32 7.06
CA ARG A 72 -9.28 13.97 5.84
C ARG A 72 -10.73 13.64 6.18
N ASP A 73 -11.65 13.99 5.29
CA ASP A 73 -13.02 13.47 5.39
C ASP A 73 -12.99 11.95 5.17
N GLY A 74 -13.46 11.20 6.16
CA GLY A 74 -13.35 9.74 6.17
C GLY A 74 -14.12 9.06 5.05
N LYS A 75 -15.26 9.63 4.63
CA LYS A 75 -16.13 9.04 3.59
C LYS A 75 -15.60 9.33 2.20
N THR A 76 -15.13 10.55 1.95
CA THR A 76 -14.46 10.94 0.70
C THR A 76 -13.21 10.09 0.51
N LEU A 77 -12.33 10.00 1.51
CA LEU A 77 -11.12 9.17 1.45
C LEU A 77 -11.45 7.70 1.18
N GLN A 78 -12.44 7.13 1.88
CA GLN A 78 -12.86 5.74 1.67
C GLN A 78 -13.31 5.49 0.22
N THR A 79 -14.06 6.44 -0.35
CA THR A 79 -14.57 6.36 -1.72
C THR A 79 -13.44 6.45 -2.73
N GLU A 80 -12.52 7.41 -2.59
CA GLU A 80 -11.36 7.57 -3.47
C GLU A 80 -10.47 6.32 -3.49
N VAL A 81 -10.19 5.74 -2.32
CA VAL A 81 -9.37 4.52 -2.21
C VAL A 81 -10.07 3.33 -2.86
N ARG A 82 -11.38 3.15 -2.62
CA ARG A 82 -12.17 2.06 -3.21
C ARG A 82 -12.21 2.17 -4.74
N GLU A 83 -12.57 3.35 -5.25
CA GLU A 83 -12.68 3.58 -6.71
C GLU A 83 -11.34 3.41 -7.41
N MET A 84 -10.25 3.90 -6.81
CA MET A 84 -8.90 3.69 -7.34
C MET A 84 -8.56 2.20 -7.40
N ARG A 85 -8.89 1.42 -6.35
CA ARG A 85 -8.61 -0.02 -6.33
C ARG A 85 -9.38 -0.77 -7.41
N GLU A 86 -10.66 -0.46 -7.56
CA GLU A 86 -11.54 -1.06 -8.56
C GLU A 86 -11.04 -0.77 -9.98
N LYS A 87 -10.65 0.49 -10.24
CA LYS A 87 -10.02 0.90 -11.50
C LYS A 87 -8.73 0.12 -11.76
N MET A 88 -7.86 -0.04 -10.76
CA MET A 88 -6.64 -0.83 -10.88
C MET A 88 -6.94 -2.31 -11.16
N ARG A 89 -7.94 -2.89 -10.49
CA ARG A 89 -8.35 -4.29 -10.69
C ARG A 89 -8.79 -4.53 -12.13
N ALA A 90 -9.56 -3.62 -12.72
CA ALA A 90 -10.02 -3.73 -14.10
C ALA A 90 -8.88 -3.75 -15.14
N HIS A 91 -7.74 -3.12 -14.84
CA HIS A 91 -6.58 -3.06 -15.75
C HIS A 91 -5.52 -4.15 -15.46
N LEU A 92 -5.37 -4.57 -14.21
CA LEU A 92 -4.29 -5.46 -13.75
C LEU A 92 -4.76 -6.86 -13.37
N GLY A 93 -6.06 -7.07 -13.14
CA GLY A 93 -6.62 -8.35 -12.72
C GLY A 93 -6.49 -9.44 -13.78
N ASN A 94 -6.55 -10.70 -13.35
CA ASN A 94 -6.40 -11.82 -14.26
C ASN A 94 -7.55 -11.87 -15.28
N LYS A 95 -7.22 -12.07 -16.56
CA LYS A 95 -8.23 -12.29 -17.61
C LYS A 95 -8.84 -13.70 -17.56
N HIS A 96 -8.22 -14.62 -16.83
CA HIS A 96 -8.65 -16.01 -16.67
C HIS A 96 -9.48 -16.17 -15.40
N ARG A 97 -10.81 -16.32 -15.56
CA ARG A 97 -11.78 -16.39 -14.44
C ARG A 97 -11.61 -17.61 -13.53
N ASP A 98 -10.90 -18.63 -13.98
CA ASP A 98 -10.61 -19.89 -13.29
C ASP A 98 -9.28 -19.86 -12.49
N ARG A 99 -8.59 -18.71 -12.51
CA ARG A 99 -7.34 -18.49 -11.80
C ARG A 99 -7.49 -17.36 -10.78
N PHE A 100 -6.68 -17.43 -9.74
CA PHE A 100 -6.53 -16.39 -8.74
C PHE A 100 -5.15 -15.74 -8.90
N ASP A 101 -5.10 -14.48 -9.31
CA ASP A 101 -3.89 -13.66 -9.23
C ASP A 101 -3.67 -13.21 -7.78
N ILE A 102 -2.57 -13.71 -7.21
CA ILE A 102 -2.24 -13.53 -5.79
C ILE A 102 -2.12 -12.05 -5.41
N LYS A 103 -1.71 -11.21 -6.36
CA LYS A 103 -1.50 -9.78 -6.13
C LYS A 103 -2.73 -8.96 -6.50
N ALA A 104 -3.28 -9.16 -7.69
CA ALA A 104 -4.21 -8.23 -8.33
C ALA A 104 -5.69 -8.52 -8.05
N ASP A 105 -6.06 -9.75 -7.74
CA ASP A 105 -7.46 -10.14 -7.57
C ASP A 105 -8.00 -9.88 -6.16
N GLU A 106 -9.31 -10.07 -6.00
CA GLU A 106 -10.01 -9.88 -4.73
C GLU A 106 -9.54 -10.85 -3.64
N GLY A 107 -9.20 -10.29 -2.49
CA GLY A 107 -8.59 -11.04 -1.39
C GLY A 107 -7.07 -11.21 -1.53
N GLY A 108 -6.46 -10.61 -2.55
CA GLY A 108 -5.02 -10.64 -2.79
C GLY A 108 -4.22 -9.58 -2.04
N ILE A 109 -2.91 -9.54 -2.31
CA ILE A 109 -1.95 -8.65 -1.64
C ILE A 109 -2.33 -7.17 -1.79
N THR A 110 -2.76 -6.74 -2.99
CA THR A 110 -3.07 -5.33 -3.23
C THR A 110 -4.28 -4.87 -2.39
N ASP A 111 -5.24 -5.74 -2.08
CA ASP A 111 -6.35 -5.38 -1.20
C ASP A 111 -5.86 -5.11 0.23
N ILE A 112 -4.91 -5.91 0.74
CA ILE A 112 -4.30 -5.70 2.07
C ILE A 112 -3.51 -4.39 2.10
N GLU A 113 -2.71 -4.12 1.05
CA GLU A 113 -1.96 -2.88 0.91
C GLU A 113 -2.89 -1.65 0.95
N PHE A 114 -4.01 -1.71 0.23
CA PHE A 114 -4.99 -0.63 0.19
C PHE A 114 -5.70 -0.44 1.54
N ILE A 115 -6.04 -1.52 2.25
CA ILE A 115 -6.59 -1.43 3.61
C ILE A 115 -5.59 -0.73 4.55
N ALA A 116 -4.32 -1.15 4.55
CA ALA A 116 -3.29 -0.57 5.39
C ALA A 116 -3.08 0.93 5.08
N GLN A 117 -2.97 1.29 3.80
CA GLN A 117 -2.81 2.68 3.35
C GLN A 117 -4.01 3.55 3.74
N TYR A 118 -5.22 3.05 3.50
CA TYR A 118 -6.45 3.73 3.87
C TYR A 118 -6.48 4.08 5.36
N LEU A 119 -6.23 3.08 6.21
CA LEU A 119 -6.32 3.27 7.66
C LEU A 119 -5.23 4.21 8.19
N VAL A 120 -4.03 4.19 7.62
CA VAL A 120 -3.00 5.19 7.94
C VAL A 120 -3.48 6.59 7.55
N LEU A 121 -3.91 6.80 6.31
CA LEU A 121 -4.36 8.13 5.84
C LEU A 121 -5.59 8.65 6.60
N ARG A 122 -6.48 7.75 7.02
CA ARG A 122 -7.70 8.08 7.77
C ARG A 122 -7.40 8.46 9.21
N TYR A 123 -6.56 7.68 9.90
CA TYR A 123 -6.44 7.78 11.35
C TYR A 123 -5.12 8.38 11.84
N ALA A 124 -4.13 8.61 10.99
CA ALA A 124 -2.84 9.14 11.44
C ALA A 124 -2.93 10.57 12.01
N HIS A 125 -3.93 11.37 11.60
CA HIS A 125 -4.20 12.67 12.24
C HIS A 125 -4.46 12.52 13.75
N GLU A 126 -5.29 11.55 14.14
CA GLU A 126 -5.64 11.25 15.53
C GLU A 126 -4.57 10.38 16.24
N LYS A 127 -3.91 9.50 15.47
CA LYS A 127 -2.91 8.54 15.93
C LYS A 127 -1.60 8.68 15.15
N PRO A 128 -0.79 9.73 15.39
CA PRO A 128 0.46 9.95 14.63
C PRO A 128 1.48 8.82 14.71
N LYS A 129 1.35 7.90 15.68
CA LYS A 129 2.21 6.70 15.77
C LYS A 129 2.06 5.78 14.55
N LEU A 130 0.93 5.83 13.84
CA LEU A 130 0.70 5.06 12.62
C LEU A 130 1.69 5.40 11.49
N THR A 131 2.39 6.54 11.55
CA THR A 131 3.34 6.95 10.51
C THR A 131 4.74 6.34 10.71
N ARG A 132 4.98 5.57 11.77
CA ARG A 132 6.33 5.13 12.16
C ARG A 132 6.94 4.15 11.16
N TRP A 133 6.14 3.27 10.58
CA TRP A 133 6.59 2.23 9.66
C TRP A 133 5.90 2.36 8.29
N SER A 134 6.44 1.68 7.28
CA SER A 134 5.98 1.78 5.90
C SER A 134 5.66 0.44 5.22
N ASP A 135 5.94 -0.68 5.88
CA ASP A 135 5.55 -2.03 5.44
C ASP A 135 4.27 -2.51 6.13
N ASN A 136 3.54 -3.40 5.44
CA ASN A 136 2.22 -3.85 5.88
C ASN A 136 2.23 -4.54 7.24
N VAL A 137 3.24 -5.39 7.53
CA VAL A 137 3.30 -6.14 8.79
C VAL A 137 3.35 -5.18 9.98
N ARG A 138 4.30 -4.24 9.95
CA ARG A 138 4.44 -3.26 11.04
C ARG A 138 3.33 -2.21 11.03
N ILE A 139 2.72 -1.89 9.88
CA ILE A 139 1.53 -1.03 9.85
C ILE A 139 0.33 -1.72 10.51
N LEU A 140 0.06 -2.98 10.21
CA LEU A 140 -1.03 -3.75 10.84
C LEU A 140 -0.82 -3.88 12.35
N GLU A 141 0.42 -4.12 12.78
CA GLU A 141 0.79 -4.10 14.20
C GLU A 141 0.49 -2.73 14.85
N LEU A 142 0.87 -1.62 14.20
CA LEU A 142 0.57 -0.28 14.70
C LEU A 142 -0.95 0.00 14.74
N LEU A 143 -1.72 -0.50 13.78
CA LEU A 143 -3.18 -0.34 13.77
C LEU A 143 -3.81 -1.02 14.98
N ALA A 144 -3.35 -2.21 15.36
CA ALA A 144 -3.78 -2.89 16.59
C ALA A 144 -3.34 -2.15 17.86
N GLN A 145 -2.05 -1.80 17.96
CA GLN A 145 -1.48 -1.10 19.13
C GLN A 145 -2.14 0.26 19.41
N ASN A 146 -2.73 0.90 18.40
CA ASN A 146 -3.39 2.19 18.53
C ASN A 146 -4.92 2.09 18.56
N GLY A 147 -5.48 0.87 18.67
CA GLY A 147 -6.91 0.62 18.84
C GLY A 147 -7.75 0.91 17.59
N ILE A 148 -7.14 0.93 16.40
CA ILE A 148 -7.84 1.13 15.13
C ILE A 148 -8.40 -0.19 14.60
N MET A 149 -7.62 -1.26 14.70
CA MET A 149 -7.99 -2.60 14.25
C MET A 149 -7.95 -3.55 15.45
N ASP A 150 -8.86 -4.53 15.47
CA ASP A 150 -8.79 -5.60 16.46
C ASP A 150 -7.51 -6.42 16.28
N GLU A 151 -6.90 -6.88 17.38
CA GLU A 151 -5.63 -7.60 17.33
C GLU A 151 -5.72 -8.90 16.52
N HIS A 152 -6.84 -9.62 16.63
CA HIS A 152 -7.05 -10.85 15.87
C HIS A 152 -7.20 -10.55 14.37
N GLU A 153 -7.91 -9.48 13.99
CA GLU A 153 -7.99 -9.06 12.57
C GLU A 153 -6.62 -8.65 12.02
N ALA A 154 -5.86 -7.83 12.76
CA ALA A 154 -4.53 -7.37 12.33
C ALA A 154 -3.55 -8.54 12.16
N GLN A 155 -3.55 -9.48 13.10
CA GLN A 155 -2.72 -10.68 13.02
C GLN A 155 -3.15 -11.59 11.87
N ALA A 156 -4.45 -11.78 11.67
CA ALA A 156 -4.95 -12.60 10.57
C ALA A 156 -4.58 -12.01 9.20
N LEU A 157 -4.71 -10.69 9.01
CA LEU A 157 -4.27 -10.01 7.79
C LEU A 157 -2.76 -10.09 7.58
N THR A 158 -1.98 -10.05 8.67
CA THR A 158 -0.52 -10.20 8.63
C THR A 158 -0.11 -11.59 8.14
N VAL A 159 -0.78 -12.64 8.67
CA VAL A 159 -0.58 -14.02 8.22
C VAL A 159 -0.99 -14.20 6.76
N ALA A 160 -2.14 -13.65 6.35
CA ALA A 160 -2.57 -13.70 4.95
C ALA A 160 -1.57 -13.00 4.03
N TYR A 161 -1.09 -11.80 4.39
CA TYR A 161 -0.12 -11.05 3.61
C TYR A 161 1.20 -11.81 3.42
N THR A 162 1.77 -12.32 4.51
CA THR A 162 3.04 -13.06 4.47
C THR A 162 2.90 -14.38 3.71
N THR A 163 1.82 -15.12 3.92
CA THR A 163 1.52 -16.37 3.17
C THR A 163 1.45 -16.11 1.66
N LEU A 164 0.67 -15.12 1.24
CA LEU A 164 0.51 -14.79 -0.19
C LEU A 164 1.82 -14.27 -0.82
N ARG A 165 2.57 -13.45 -0.08
CA ARG A 165 3.87 -12.92 -0.55
C ARG A 165 4.91 -14.04 -0.67
N ASP A 166 4.96 -14.93 0.30
CA ASP A 166 5.95 -16.01 0.32
C ASP A 166 5.64 -17.05 -0.77
N GLU A 167 4.36 -17.26 -1.12
CA GLU A 167 3.97 -18.04 -2.30
C GLU A 167 4.48 -17.41 -3.61
N LEU A 168 4.43 -16.08 -3.77
CA LEU A 168 5.01 -15.42 -4.94
C LEU A 168 6.53 -15.67 -5.04
N HIS A 169 7.23 -15.73 -3.91
CA HIS A 169 8.64 -16.12 -3.89
C HIS A 169 8.83 -17.59 -4.32
N HIS A 170 7.98 -18.49 -3.84
CA HIS A 170 8.02 -19.90 -4.25
C HIS A 170 7.76 -20.08 -5.76
N LEU A 171 6.72 -19.44 -6.30
CA LEU A 171 6.40 -19.49 -7.73
C LEU A 171 7.53 -18.92 -8.59
N ALA A 172 8.18 -17.84 -8.15
CA ALA A 172 9.32 -17.26 -8.85
C ALA A 172 10.51 -18.23 -8.93
N LEU A 173 10.79 -19.00 -7.86
CA LEU A 173 11.83 -20.04 -7.87
C LEU A 173 11.51 -21.20 -8.83
N GLN A 174 10.24 -21.37 -9.20
CA GLN A 174 9.77 -22.39 -10.14
C GLN A 174 9.53 -21.82 -11.56
N GLU A 175 9.84 -20.53 -11.78
CA GLU A 175 9.52 -19.80 -13.02
C GLU A 175 8.03 -19.88 -13.41
N LEU A 176 7.15 -19.98 -12.40
CA LEU A 176 5.70 -20.03 -12.58
C LEU A 176 5.07 -18.63 -12.51
N PRO A 177 3.93 -18.40 -13.21
CA PRO A 177 3.22 -17.13 -13.13
C PRO A 177 2.64 -16.89 -11.73
N GLY A 178 2.50 -15.62 -11.33
CA GLY A 178 1.96 -15.19 -10.03
C GLY A 178 0.46 -15.42 -9.81
N HIS A 179 -0.13 -16.37 -10.54
CA HIS A 179 -1.53 -16.74 -10.41
C HIS A 179 -1.67 -18.26 -10.22
N VAL A 180 -2.58 -18.69 -9.35
CA VAL A 180 -2.78 -20.10 -8.95
C VAL A 180 -4.21 -20.56 -9.25
N ALA A 181 -4.52 -21.82 -8.94
CA ALA A 181 -5.89 -22.33 -9.07
C ALA A 181 -6.86 -21.58 -8.15
N GLN A 182 -8.11 -21.40 -8.59
CA GLN A 182 -9.13 -20.67 -7.83
C GLN A 182 -9.46 -21.28 -6.45
N THR A 183 -9.14 -22.56 -6.24
CA THR A 183 -9.33 -23.28 -4.98
C THR A 183 -8.26 -22.98 -3.93
N CYS A 184 -7.13 -22.40 -4.32
CA CYS A 184 -6.06 -22.01 -3.41
C CYS A 184 -6.44 -20.79 -2.57
N PHE A 185 -5.85 -20.72 -1.36
CA PHE A 185 -5.95 -19.58 -0.44
C PHE A 185 -7.37 -19.14 -0.08
N SER A 186 -8.33 -20.06 -0.06
CA SER A 186 -9.74 -19.74 0.16
C SER A 186 -9.99 -19.07 1.52
N LYS A 187 -9.25 -19.46 2.56
CA LYS A 187 -9.36 -18.89 3.90
C LYS A 187 -8.80 -17.46 3.94
N GLU A 188 -7.61 -17.26 3.40
CA GLU A 188 -6.92 -15.98 3.33
C GLU A 188 -7.73 -14.98 2.52
N ARG A 189 -8.23 -15.40 1.35
CA ARG A 189 -9.05 -14.55 0.48
C ARG A 189 -10.36 -14.16 1.15
N ALA A 190 -11.06 -15.09 1.78
CA ALA A 190 -12.31 -14.80 2.48
C ALA A 190 -12.10 -13.79 3.63
N LEU A 191 -11.01 -13.93 4.37
CA LEU A 191 -10.61 -13.01 5.43
C LEU A 191 -10.32 -11.59 4.89
N VAL A 192 -9.50 -11.49 3.85
CA VAL A 192 -9.14 -10.20 3.26
C VAL A 192 -10.37 -9.52 2.66
N GLN A 193 -11.26 -10.28 2.01
CA GLN A 193 -12.52 -9.76 1.49
C GLN A 193 -13.47 -9.29 2.59
N ALA A 194 -13.51 -9.98 3.74
CA ALA A 194 -14.29 -9.53 4.89
C ALA A 194 -13.75 -8.20 5.45
N SER A 195 -12.44 -8.08 5.56
CA SER A 195 -11.76 -6.86 6.00
C SER A 195 -11.97 -5.72 5.00
N TRP A 196 -11.88 -6.01 3.69
CA TRP A 196 -12.20 -5.05 2.62
C TRP A 196 -13.62 -4.51 2.77
N ARG A 197 -14.61 -5.40 2.94
CA ARG A 197 -16.01 -4.99 3.16
C ARG A 197 -16.16 -4.13 4.41
N LYS A 198 -15.53 -4.51 5.52
CA LYS A 198 -15.56 -3.78 6.78
C LYS A 198 -15.02 -2.36 6.65
N TRP A 199 -13.87 -2.18 6.00
CA TRP A 199 -13.15 -0.90 6.02
C TRP A 199 -13.44 0.00 4.83
N LEU A 200 -13.70 -0.57 3.65
CA LEU A 200 -13.78 0.17 2.39
C LEU A 200 -15.16 0.13 1.73
N VAL A 201 -16.13 -0.62 2.28
CA VAL A 201 -17.50 -0.71 1.73
C VAL A 201 -18.56 -0.32 2.76
N ALA A 202 -18.42 -0.71 4.02
CA ALA A 202 -19.39 -0.37 5.05
C ALA A 202 -19.44 1.16 5.28
N VAL A 203 -20.67 1.68 5.35
CA VAL A 203 -21.02 3.07 5.64
C VAL A 203 -21.46 3.19 7.10
#